data_AF-A0A346QZX1-F1
#
_entry.id   AF-A0A346QZX1-F1
#
_cell.length_a   1.000
_cell.length_b   1.000
_cell.length_c   1.000
_cell.angle_alpha   90.00
_cell.angle_beta   90.00
_cell.angle_gamma   90.00
#
_symmetry.space_group_name_H-M   'P 1'
#
loop_
_entity.id
_entity.type
_entity.pdbx_description
1 polymer ?
#
loop_
_entity_poly.entity_id
_entity_poly.type
_entity_poly.pdbx_seq_one_letter_code
_entity_poly.pdbx_strand_id
1 'polypeptide(L)'
;MDSNSGGQAAELLRSFRDRIVRLEEEKKAISDDIKEVYKEAAGTGFDRKALRAIVKESMESDADREARLEVEAVTDLYLAALGMLGGTPLGAAARKRMSGGEPEATHDRPDNMAPDIDEDGAMSPDAVEDARERGRQGARDRRKITDNPYTADDPRRAAWDEGWCQESGSDGMDIPDAWKRRKPKKRRPFGDNGEAPE
;
A
#
# COMPACT_ATOMS: atom_id res chain seq x y z
N MET A 1 -1.44 -26.25 -62.37
CA MET A 1 -0.27 -26.79 -61.63
C MET A 1 -0.61 -26.61 -60.16
N ASP A 2 -1.39 -27.50 -59.56
CA ASP A 2 -2.01 -27.21 -58.25
C ASP A 2 -2.09 -28.43 -57.31
N SER A 3 -1.27 -29.46 -57.56
CA SER A 3 -1.28 -30.70 -56.76
C SER A 3 -0.41 -30.64 -55.49
N ASN A 4 0.38 -29.57 -55.30
CA ASN A 4 1.33 -29.44 -54.19
C ASN A 4 0.73 -28.75 -52.94
N SER A 5 -0.35 -27.98 -53.10
CA SER A 5 -0.93 -27.19 -51.99
C SER A 5 -1.77 -28.06 -51.03
N GLY A 6 -2.48 -29.05 -51.56
CA GLY A 6 -3.27 -29.98 -50.74
C GLY A 6 -2.41 -30.89 -49.84
N GLY A 7 -1.20 -31.25 -50.30
CA GLY A 7 -0.23 -32.01 -49.51
C GLY A 7 0.32 -31.21 -48.33
N GLN A 8 0.69 -29.94 -48.57
CA GLN A 8 1.18 -29.02 -47.54
C GLN A 8 0.12 -28.71 -46.48
N ALA A 9 -1.14 -28.49 -46.89
CA ALA A 9 -2.24 -28.26 -45.97
C ALA A 9 -2.50 -29.49 -45.07
N ALA A 10 -2.44 -30.70 -45.61
CA ALA A 10 -2.61 -31.92 -44.85
C ALA A 10 -1.45 -32.17 -43.86
N GLU A 11 -0.22 -31.85 -44.24
CA GLU A 11 0.95 -31.96 -43.35
C GLU A 11 0.88 -30.97 -42.18
N LEU A 12 0.49 -29.72 -42.45
CA LEU A 12 0.29 -28.71 -41.41
C LEU A 12 -0.82 -29.11 -40.44
N LEU A 13 -1.94 -29.65 -40.95
CA LEU A 13 -3.04 -30.14 -40.12
C LEU A 13 -2.61 -31.29 -39.20
N ARG A 14 -1.82 -32.25 -39.72
CA ARG A 14 -1.24 -33.33 -38.90
C ARG A 14 -0.32 -32.77 -37.81
N SER A 15 0.53 -31.81 -38.15
CA SER A 15 1.41 -31.14 -37.17
C SER A 15 0.62 -30.46 -36.04
N PHE A 16 -0.45 -29.71 -36.37
CA PHE A 16 -1.31 -29.10 -35.35
C PHE A 16 -1.99 -30.15 -34.47
N ARG A 17 -2.58 -31.19 -35.08
CA ARG A 17 -3.22 -32.28 -34.35
C ARG A 17 -2.26 -32.93 -33.36
N ASP A 18 -1.08 -33.33 -33.81
CA ASP A 18 -0.13 -34.08 -32.99
C ASP A 18 0.42 -33.22 -31.85
N ARG A 19 0.66 -31.92 -32.11
CA ARG A 19 1.03 -30.95 -31.05
C ARG A 19 -0.08 -30.77 -30.01
N ILE A 20 -1.34 -30.69 -30.43
CA ILE A 20 -2.49 -30.56 -29.52
C ILE A 20 -2.66 -31.83 -28.70
N VAL A 21 -2.54 -33.02 -29.30
CA VAL A 21 -2.64 -34.30 -28.58
C VAL A 21 -1.58 -34.38 -27.48
N ARG A 22 -0.32 -34.06 -27.79
CA ARG A 22 0.74 -34.00 -26.77
C ARG A 22 0.41 -33.03 -25.63
N LEU A 23 -0.10 -31.84 -25.95
CA LEU A 23 -0.48 -30.84 -24.93
C LEU A 23 -1.68 -31.30 -24.08
N GLU A 24 -2.64 -32.02 -24.66
CA GLU A 24 -3.77 -32.60 -23.91
C GLU A 24 -3.31 -33.75 -23.00
N GLU A 25 -2.35 -34.58 -23.43
CA GLU A 25 -1.72 -35.60 -22.58
C GLU A 25 -0.96 -34.98 -21.40
N GLU A 26 -0.16 -33.94 -21.66
CA GLU A 26 0.56 -33.19 -20.61
C GLU A 26 -0.41 -32.53 -19.63
N LYS A 27 -1.46 -31.88 -20.13
CA LYS A 27 -2.53 -31.29 -19.31
C LYS A 27 -3.23 -32.34 -18.45
N LYS A 28 -3.47 -33.53 -19.00
CA LYS A 28 -4.07 -34.64 -18.25
C LYS A 28 -3.14 -35.12 -17.13
N ALA A 29 -1.85 -35.33 -17.43
CA ALA A 29 -0.86 -35.72 -16.44
C ALA A 29 -0.80 -34.71 -15.29
N ILE A 30 -0.67 -33.41 -15.59
CA ILE A 30 -0.68 -32.33 -14.59
C ILE A 30 -1.99 -32.32 -13.79
N SER A 31 -3.13 -32.53 -14.46
CA SER A 31 -4.44 -32.58 -13.79
C SER A 31 -4.55 -33.76 -12.83
N ASP A 32 -3.94 -34.90 -13.16
CA ASP A 32 -3.91 -36.07 -12.29
C ASP A 32 -2.96 -35.85 -11.11
N ASP A 33 -1.79 -35.25 -11.32
CA ASP A 33 -0.87 -34.85 -10.24
C ASP A 33 -1.53 -33.89 -9.25
N ILE A 34 -2.25 -32.87 -9.74
CA ILE A 34 -3.01 -31.93 -8.89
C ILE A 34 -4.05 -32.68 -8.05
N LYS A 35 -4.71 -33.70 -8.61
CA LYS A 35 -5.69 -34.51 -7.84
C LYS A 35 -5.00 -35.33 -6.75
N GLU A 36 -3.83 -35.91 -7.03
CA GLU A 36 -3.06 -36.64 -6.02
C GLU A 36 -2.63 -35.74 -4.86
N VAL A 37 -2.17 -34.51 -5.13
CA VAL A 37 -1.86 -33.52 -4.08
C VAL A 37 -3.09 -33.21 -3.22
N TYR A 38 -4.27 -33.02 -3.83
CA TYR A 38 -5.50 -32.83 -3.06
C TYR A 38 -5.91 -34.07 -2.25
N LYS A 39 -5.60 -35.28 -2.72
CA LYS A 39 -5.86 -36.52 -1.97
C LYS A 39 -4.89 -36.66 -0.80
N GLU A 40 -3.61 -36.36 -1.01
CA GLU A 40 -2.59 -36.33 0.04
C GLU A 40 -3.01 -35.35 1.14
N ALA A 41 -3.37 -34.12 0.78
CA ALA A 41 -3.84 -33.12 1.73
C ALA A 41 -5.05 -33.61 2.57
N ALA A 42 -5.98 -34.35 1.95
CA ALA A 42 -7.10 -34.95 2.66
C ALA A 42 -6.67 -36.06 3.62
N GLY A 43 -5.67 -36.88 3.25
CA GLY A 43 -5.08 -37.90 4.12
C GLY A 43 -4.37 -37.31 5.35
N THR A 44 -3.80 -36.12 5.21
CA THR A 44 -3.17 -35.36 6.30
C THR A 44 -4.19 -34.62 7.18
N GLY A 45 -5.45 -34.55 6.77
CA GLY A 45 -6.54 -33.94 7.54
C GLY A 45 -6.96 -32.52 7.11
N PHE A 46 -6.50 -32.03 5.96
CA PHE A 46 -6.96 -30.75 5.40
C PHE A 46 -8.29 -30.88 4.64
N ASP A 47 -9.15 -29.86 4.71
CA ASP A 47 -10.36 -29.80 3.88
C ASP A 47 -10.02 -29.38 2.44
N ARG A 48 -10.30 -30.28 1.49
CA ARG A 48 -10.10 -30.04 0.06
C ARG A 48 -10.92 -28.87 -0.47
N LYS A 49 -12.10 -28.58 0.09
CA LYS A 49 -12.92 -27.44 -0.37
C LYS A 49 -12.28 -26.12 0.02
N ALA A 50 -11.86 -25.98 1.28
CA ALA A 50 -11.11 -24.82 1.74
C ALA A 50 -9.82 -24.60 0.94
N LEU A 51 -9.02 -25.65 0.72
CA LEU A 51 -7.79 -25.54 -0.08
C LEU A 51 -8.05 -25.08 -1.52
N ARG A 52 -9.11 -25.56 -2.17
CA ARG A 52 -9.49 -25.09 -3.52
C ARG A 52 -9.85 -23.61 -3.55
N ALA A 53 -10.50 -23.12 -2.50
CA ALA A 53 -10.80 -21.69 -2.37
C ALA A 53 -9.50 -20.88 -2.25
N ILE A 54 -8.56 -21.32 -1.40
CA ILE A 54 -7.26 -20.67 -1.22
C ILE A 54 -6.44 -20.66 -2.52
N VAL A 55 -6.38 -21.79 -3.23
CA VAL A 55 -5.64 -21.86 -4.51
C VAL A 55 -6.27 -20.93 -5.54
N LYS A 56 -7.60 -20.89 -5.63
CA LYS A 56 -8.30 -19.96 -6.52
C LYS A 56 -7.93 -18.52 -6.19
N GLU A 57 -7.98 -18.16 -4.90
CA GLU A 57 -7.63 -16.83 -4.44
C GLU A 57 -6.17 -16.46 -4.76
N SER A 58 -5.25 -17.42 -4.59
CA SER A 58 -3.83 -17.21 -4.89
C SER A 58 -3.52 -17.06 -6.38
N MET A 59 -4.44 -17.48 -7.26
CA MET A 59 -4.29 -17.43 -8.71
C MET A 59 -5.00 -16.22 -9.34
N GLU A 60 -5.73 -15.43 -8.56
CA GLU A 60 -6.43 -14.25 -9.07
C GLU A 60 -5.45 -13.17 -9.53
N SER A 61 -5.87 -12.40 -10.54
CA SER A 61 -5.11 -11.23 -10.97
C SER A 61 -5.15 -10.14 -9.91
N ASP A 62 -4.21 -9.20 -9.96
CA ASP A 62 -4.19 -8.06 -9.03
C ASP A 62 -5.48 -7.23 -9.09
N ALA A 63 -6.06 -7.09 -10.29
CA ALA A 63 -7.32 -6.38 -10.49
C ALA A 63 -8.52 -7.13 -9.87
N ASP A 64 -8.60 -8.46 -10.05
CA ASP A 64 -9.66 -9.27 -9.44
C ASP A 64 -9.55 -9.28 -7.91
N ARG A 65 -8.30 -9.29 -7.41
CA ARG A 65 -8.00 -9.22 -5.98
C ARG A 65 -8.42 -7.88 -5.38
N GLU A 66 -8.10 -6.77 -6.02
CA GLU A 66 -8.51 -5.44 -5.58
C GLU A 66 -10.04 -5.32 -5.56
N ALA A 67 -10.73 -5.75 -6.62
CA ALA A 67 -12.19 -5.75 -6.68
C ALA A 67 -12.84 -6.59 -5.57
N ARG A 68 -12.27 -7.77 -5.23
CA ARG A 68 -12.76 -8.57 -4.10
C ARG A 68 -12.57 -7.82 -2.78
N LEU A 69 -11.40 -7.23 -2.54
CA LEU A 69 -11.09 -6.53 -1.29
C LEU A 69 -12.01 -5.33 -1.09
N GLU A 70 -12.36 -4.60 -2.15
CA GLU A 70 -13.35 -3.52 -2.08
C GLU A 70 -14.73 -4.04 -1.64
N VAL A 71 -15.19 -5.14 -2.25
CA VAL A 71 -16.47 -5.78 -1.89
C VAL A 71 -16.44 -6.32 -0.47
N GLU A 72 -15.35 -6.95 -0.04
CA GLU A 72 -15.16 -7.47 1.31
C GLU A 72 -15.17 -6.33 2.34
N ALA A 73 -14.47 -5.22 2.08
CA ALA A 73 -14.47 -4.05 2.95
C ALA A 73 -15.87 -3.45 3.15
N VAL A 74 -16.65 -3.34 2.07
CA VAL A 74 -18.04 -2.84 2.15
C VAL A 74 -18.94 -3.86 2.87
N THR A 75 -18.75 -5.15 2.59
CA THR A 75 -19.50 -6.23 3.26
C THR A 75 -19.24 -6.22 4.76
N ASP A 76 -17.99 -6.06 5.18
CA ASP A 76 -17.60 -5.97 6.58
C ASP A 76 -18.25 -4.77 7.27
N LEU A 77 -18.30 -3.62 6.60
CA LEU A 77 -19.02 -2.44 7.11
C LEU A 77 -20.50 -2.76 7.34
N TYR A 78 -21.14 -3.47 6.41
CA TYR A 78 -22.56 -3.82 6.52
C TYR A 78 -22.80 -4.88 7.60
N LEU A 79 -21.95 -5.89 7.70
CA LEU A 79 -22.02 -6.90 8.77
C LEU A 79 -21.83 -6.27 10.15
N ALA A 80 -20.98 -5.25 10.26
CA ALA A 80 -20.82 -4.47 11.48
C ALA A 80 -22.11 -3.73 11.85
N ALA A 81 -22.74 -3.05 10.89
CA ALA A 81 -24.01 -2.36 11.10
C ALA A 81 -25.14 -3.32 11.52
N LEU A 82 -25.11 -4.55 11.03
CA LEU A 82 -26.07 -5.60 11.38
C LEU A 82 -25.73 -6.36 12.68
N GLY A 83 -24.61 -6.03 13.35
CA GLY A 83 -24.16 -6.74 14.56
C GLY A 83 -23.71 -8.19 14.31
N MET A 84 -23.45 -8.55 13.05
CA MET A 84 -23.13 -9.92 12.61
C MET A 84 -21.63 -10.16 12.45
N LEU A 85 -20.80 -9.40 13.15
CA LEU A 85 -19.35 -9.34 12.96
C LEU A 85 -18.60 -10.58 13.48
N GLY A 86 -19.23 -11.76 13.53
CA GLY A 86 -18.77 -12.99 14.18
C GLY A 86 -17.50 -13.64 13.61
N GLY A 87 -17.20 -13.44 12.32
CA GLY A 87 -16.16 -14.22 11.62
C GLY A 87 -15.03 -13.41 10.97
N THR A 88 -15.05 -12.08 11.06
CA THR A 88 -14.12 -11.23 10.30
C THR A 88 -12.95 -10.75 11.17
N PRO A 89 -11.78 -10.42 10.60
CA PRO A 89 -10.64 -9.85 11.35
C PRO A 89 -11.02 -8.57 12.10
N LEU A 90 -11.85 -7.71 11.48
CA LEU A 90 -12.40 -6.51 12.12
C LEU A 90 -13.34 -6.86 13.28
N GLY A 91 -14.08 -7.96 13.17
CA GLY A 91 -14.94 -8.51 14.21
C GLY A 91 -14.25 -9.12 15.39
N ALA A 92 -13.17 -9.85 15.15
CA ALA A 92 -12.28 -10.29 16.20
C ALA A 92 -11.69 -9.08 16.95
N ALA A 93 -11.27 -8.04 16.22
CA ALA A 93 -10.76 -6.81 16.82
C ALA A 93 -11.83 -6.02 17.59
N ALA A 94 -13.05 -5.90 17.08
CA ALA A 94 -14.16 -5.24 17.74
C ALA A 94 -14.61 -6.00 19.00
N ARG A 95 -14.71 -7.34 18.94
CA ARG A 95 -14.98 -8.17 20.12
C ARG A 95 -13.89 -8.06 21.18
N LYS A 96 -12.62 -8.08 20.78
CA LYS A 96 -11.47 -7.89 21.69
C LYS A 96 -11.57 -6.55 22.43
N ARG A 97 -11.96 -5.48 21.73
CA ARG A 97 -12.22 -4.15 22.31
C ARG A 97 -13.44 -4.12 23.24
N MET A 98 -14.52 -4.81 22.88
CA MET A 98 -15.75 -4.87 23.70
C MET A 98 -15.63 -5.80 24.92
N SER A 99 -14.80 -6.84 24.87
CA SER A 99 -14.58 -7.78 25.97
C SER A 99 -13.51 -7.33 26.97
N GLY A 100 -13.08 -6.06 26.92
CA GLY A 100 -12.15 -5.47 27.88
C GLY A 100 -10.68 -5.88 27.73
N GLY A 101 -10.29 -6.47 26.60
CA GLY A 101 -8.87 -6.68 26.29
C GLY A 101 -8.31 -5.44 25.62
N GLU A 102 -7.57 -4.61 26.37
CA GLU A 102 -6.75 -3.56 25.77
C GLU A 102 -5.91 -4.19 24.65
N PRO A 103 -5.72 -3.50 23.51
CA PRO A 103 -4.78 -3.97 22.52
C PRO A 103 -3.42 -3.96 23.19
N GLU A 104 -2.85 -5.14 23.43
CA GLU A 104 -1.40 -5.27 23.54
C GLU A 104 -0.86 -4.64 22.25
N ALA A 105 -0.38 -3.40 22.37
CA ALA A 105 0.42 -2.79 21.34
C ALA A 105 1.49 -3.82 21.04
N THR A 106 1.59 -4.26 19.78
CA THR A 106 2.76 -5.01 19.32
C THR A 106 3.95 -4.09 19.55
N HIS A 107 4.53 -4.24 20.72
CA HIS A 107 5.73 -3.58 21.19
C HIS A 107 6.88 -4.33 20.54
N ASP A 108 6.98 -4.21 19.23
CA ASP A 108 8.29 -4.21 18.61
C ASP A 108 8.76 -2.75 18.63
N ARG A 109 8.85 -2.18 19.84
CA ARG A 109 9.66 -0.99 20.06
C ARG A 109 11.10 -1.48 20.07
N PRO A 110 12.01 -0.89 19.28
CA PRO A 110 13.41 -1.01 19.64
C PRO A 110 13.56 -0.46 21.07
N ASP A 111 14.25 -1.22 21.94
CA ASP A 111 14.53 -0.93 23.36
C ASP A 111 15.37 0.34 23.58
N ASN A 112 14.99 1.48 22.99
CA ASN A 112 15.71 2.72 23.22
C ASN A 112 14.78 3.91 23.46
N MET A 113 14.83 4.37 24.71
CA MET A 113 14.28 5.60 25.30
C MET A 113 12.79 5.60 25.65
N ALA A 114 12.45 4.96 26.77
CA ALA A 114 11.36 5.47 27.60
C ALA A 114 11.69 6.92 28.01
N PRO A 115 10.75 7.89 27.93
CA PRO A 115 11.02 9.28 28.27
C PRO A 115 11.13 9.48 29.79
N ASP A 116 12.05 10.34 30.21
CA ASP A 116 12.05 10.93 31.55
C ASP A 116 10.84 11.86 31.68
N ILE A 117 9.86 11.47 32.51
CA ILE A 117 8.65 12.23 32.84
C ILE A 117 8.81 12.76 34.27
N ASP A 118 8.64 14.06 34.48
CA ASP A 118 8.71 14.66 35.82
C ASP A 118 7.45 14.31 36.65
N GLU A 119 7.49 14.49 37.98
CA GLU A 119 6.44 14.06 38.92
C GLU A 119 5.03 14.64 38.63
N ASP A 120 4.95 15.75 37.90
CA ASP A 120 3.68 16.40 37.53
C ASP A 120 3.09 15.88 36.21
N GLY A 121 3.71 14.90 35.57
CA GLY A 121 3.29 14.37 34.26
C GLY A 121 3.50 15.34 33.10
N ALA A 122 4.15 16.48 33.34
CA ALA A 122 4.65 17.39 32.33
C ALA A 122 6.02 16.91 31.84
N MET A 123 6.29 17.10 30.55
CA MET A 123 7.59 16.74 29.98
C MET A 123 8.66 17.73 30.42
N SER A 124 9.83 17.23 30.82
CA SER A 124 10.94 18.08 31.24
C SER A 124 11.32 19.09 30.15
N PRO A 125 11.54 20.37 30.50
CA PRO A 125 12.03 21.37 29.56
C PRO A 125 13.29 20.93 28.81
N ASP A 126 14.15 20.14 29.46
CA ASP A 126 15.37 19.61 28.86
C ASP A 126 15.05 18.57 27.77
N ALA A 127 14.04 17.73 27.97
CA ALA A 127 13.60 16.75 26.96
C ALA A 127 12.99 17.41 25.71
N VAL A 128 12.34 18.57 25.88
CA VAL A 128 11.80 19.39 24.78
C VAL A 128 12.93 20.07 24.02
N GLU A 129 13.93 20.63 24.71
CA GLU A 129 15.09 21.25 24.06
C GLU A 129 15.95 20.20 23.34
N ASP A 130 16.14 19.01 23.92
CA ASP A 130 16.81 17.89 23.25
C ASP A 130 16.08 17.45 21.97
N ALA A 131 14.74 17.46 21.97
CA ALA A 131 13.96 17.18 20.78
C ALA A 131 14.20 18.25 19.69
N ARG A 132 14.28 19.53 20.08
CA ARG A 132 14.61 20.65 19.19
C ARG A 132 16.02 20.54 18.62
N GLU A 133 17.02 20.19 19.43
CA GLU A 133 18.39 19.97 18.96
C GLU A 133 18.47 18.80 17.97
N ARG A 134 17.76 17.70 18.26
CA ARG A 134 17.65 16.56 17.32
C ARG A 134 17.00 16.95 15.99
N GLY A 135 16.08 17.92 16.01
CA GLY A 135 15.49 18.52 14.82
C GLY A 135 16.54 19.25 13.98
N ARG A 136 17.31 20.14 14.61
CA ARG A 136 18.43 20.85 13.97
C ARG A 136 19.43 19.87 13.35
N GLN A 137 19.85 18.86 14.11
CA GLN A 137 20.78 17.86 13.61
C GLN A 137 20.21 17.07 12.44
N GLY A 138 18.92 16.71 12.47
CA GLY A 138 18.24 16.05 11.35
C GLY A 138 18.28 16.85 10.05
N ALA A 139 18.13 18.18 10.13
CA ALA A 139 18.28 19.07 8.98
C ALA A 139 19.73 19.08 8.45
N ARG A 140 20.74 19.16 9.34
CA ARG A 140 22.17 19.07 8.96
C ARG A 140 22.50 17.77 8.26
N ASP A 141 21.90 16.67 8.72
CA ASP A 141 22.06 15.33 8.16
C ASP A 141 21.27 15.13 6.84
N ARG A 142 20.58 16.16 6.35
CA ARG A 142 19.72 16.12 5.15
C ARG A 142 18.57 15.12 5.24
N ARG A 143 18.07 14.82 6.45
CA ARG A 143 16.83 14.07 6.64
C ARG A 143 15.62 14.96 6.33
N LYS A 144 14.53 14.35 5.87
CA LYS A 144 13.29 15.08 5.58
C LYS A 144 12.53 15.35 6.87
N ILE A 145 11.70 16.39 6.89
CA ILE A 145 10.79 16.66 8.03
C ILE A 145 9.81 15.51 8.28
N THR A 146 9.49 14.71 7.25
CA THR A 146 8.68 13.49 7.36
C THR A 146 9.36 12.37 8.14
N ASP A 147 10.68 12.46 8.35
CA ASP A 147 11.48 11.48 9.08
C ASP A 147 11.54 11.80 10.59
N ASN A 148 10.60 12.64 11.08
CA ASN A 148 10.45 12.95 12.50
C ASN A 148 10.23 11.65 13.30
N PRO A 149 11.07 11.34 14.30
CA PRO A 149 10.97 10.09 15.05
C PRO A 149 9.81 10.04 16.05
N TYR A 150 9.16 11.19 16.33
CA TYR A 150 8.06 11.29 17.28
C TYR A 150 6.70 11.13 16.59
N THR A 151 5.80 10.42 17.25
CA THR A 151 4.43 10.21 16.76
C THR A 151 3.60 11.49 16.86
N ALA A 152 2.47 11.55 16.15
CA ALA A 152 1.65 12.77 16.05
C ALA A 152 1.06 13.23 17.41
N ASP A 153 0.90 12.30 18.35
CA ASP A 153 0.43 12.50 19.72
C ASP A 153 1.54 12.88 20.70
N ASP A 154 2.82 12.80 20.30
CA ASP A 154 3.96 13.13 21.15
C ASP A 154 4.30 14.64 21.09
N PRO A 155 4.28 15.37 22.23
CA PRO A 155 4.60 16.79 22.27
C PRO A 155 6.00 17.15 21.73
N ARG A 156 6.98 16.23 21.79
CA ARG A 156 8.35 16.44 21.28
C ARG A 156 8.40 16.58 19.77
N ARG A 157 7.36 16.10 19.08
CA ARG A 157 7.24 16.21 17.62
C ARG A 157 7.28 17.67 17.18
N ALA A 158 6.57 18.55 17.89
CA ALA A 158 6.53 19.97 17.58
C ALA A 158 7.90 20.65 17.79
N ALA A 159 8.60 20.31 18.87
CA ALA A 159 9.93 20.86 19.15
C ALA A 159 10.97 20.40 18.11
N TRP A 160 10.91 19.14 17.68
CA TRP A 160 11.75 18.62 16.61
C TRP A 160 11.48 19.29 15.26
N ASP A 161 10.19 19.44 14.88
CA ASP A 161 9.79 20.12 13.64
C ASP A 161 10.29 21.59 13.66
N GLU A 162 10.17 22.27 14.80
CA GLU A 162 10.66 23.63 14.99
C GLU A 162 12.18 23.73 14.78
N GLY A 163 12.97 22.84 15.39
CA GLY A 163 14.43 22.81 15.22
C GLY A 163 14.85 22.51 13.78
N TRP A 164 14.17 21.57 13.12
CA TRP A 164 14.45 21.21 11.73
C TRP A 164 14.17 22.39 10.78
N CYS A 165 13.05 23.09 10.96
CA CYS A 165 12.69 24.26 10.15
C CYS A 165 13.67 25.44 10.36
N GLN A 166 14.06 25.71 11.60
CA GLN A 166 15.03 26.77 11.91
C GLN A 166 16.39 26.54 11.26
N GLU A 167 16.88 25.29 11.26
CA GLU A 167 18.20 24.95 10.70
C GLU A 167 18.17 24.83 9.17
N SER A 168 17.11 24.26 8.58
CA SER A 168 16.99 24.11 7.12
C SER A 168 16.62 25.41 6.40
N GLY A 169 16.02 26.37 7.11
CA GLY A 169 15.46 27.60 6.52
C GLY A 169 14.25 27.33 5.61
N SER A 170 13.69 26.13 5.68
CA SER A 170 12.55 25.64 4.90
C SER A 170 11.45 25.21 5.87
N ASP A 171 10.19 25.39 5.49
CA ASP A 171 9.04 24.87 6.23
C ASP A 171 8.81 23.36 5.97
N GLY A 172 9.69 22.73 5.19
CA GLY A 172 9.60 21.32 4.81
C GLY A 172 8.50 21.01 3.80
N MET A 173 7.77 22.03 3.34
CA MET A 173 6.64 21.97 2.41
C MET A 173 6.87 22.83 1.17
N ASP A 174 8.12 23.17 0.86
CA ASP A 174 8.49 23.92 -0.33
C ASP A 174 8.01 23.24 -1.60
N ILE A 175 7.16 23.94 -2.35
CA ILE A 175 6.68 23.48 -3.65
C ILE A 175 7.90 23.40 -4.60
N PRO A 176 8.17 22.27 -5.27
CA PRO A 176 9.25 22.17 -6.24
C PRO A 176 9.15 23.26 -7.32
N ASP A 177 10.28 23.81 -7.77
CA ASP A 177 10.31 24.93 -8.73
C ASP A 177 9.52 24.65 -10.01
N ALA A 178 9.43 23.38 -10.44
CA ALA A 178 8.64 22.94 -11.58
C ALA A 178 7.13 23.19 -11.42
N TRP A 179 6.64 23.25 -10.18
CA TRP A 179 5.21 23.41 -9.84
C TRP A 179 4.90 24.80 -9.29
N LYS A 180 5.91 25.65 -9.07
CA LYS A 180 5.69 27.06 -8.72
C LYS A 180 5.05 27.79 -9.90
N ARG A 181 3.86 28.37 -9.67
CA ARG A 181 3.10 29.11 -10.68
C ARG A 181 3.92 30.28 -11.22
N ARG A 182 4.29 30.25 -12.51
CA ARG A 182 5.06 31.33 -13.15
C ARG A 182 4.22 32.63 -13.15
N LYS A 183 4.82 33.74 -12.71
CA LYS A 183 4.16 35.05 -12.74
C LYS A 183 3.75 35.42 -14.18
N PRO A 184 2.53 35.92 -14.41
CA PRO A 184 2.10 36.30 -15.75
C PRO A 184 2.96 37.45 -16.30
N LYS A 185 3.40 37.35 -17.55
CA LYS A 185 4.10 38.45 -18.24
C LYS A 185 3.17 39.66 -18.31
N LYS A 186 3.58 40.81 -17.77
CA LYS A 186 2.90 42.10 -17.98
C LYS A 186 2.74 42.33 -19.49
N ARG A 187 1.51 42.47 -19.97
CA ARG A 187 1.24 42.90 -21.34
C ARG A 187 1.81 44.32 -21.49
N ARG A 188 2.59 44.56 -22.55
CA ARG A 188 3.03 45.93 -22.87
C ARG A 188 1.79 46.78 -23.19
N PRO A 189 1.72 48.04 -22.76
CA PRO A 189 0.58 48.90 -23.08
C PRO A 189 0.51 49.11 -24.61
N PHE A 190 -0.72 49.02 -25.14
CA PHE A 190 -1.03 49.29 -26.54
C PHE A 190 -0.84 50.79 -26.79
N GLY A 191 -0.11 51.15 -27.85
CA GLY A 191 0.20 52.53 -28.19
C GLY A 191 -1.05 53.35 -28.48
N ASP A 192 -1.08 54.56 -27.93
CA ASP A 192 -2.04 55.61 -28.21
C ASP A 192 -1.65 56.29 -29.53
N ASN A 193 -2.44 56.05 -30.59
CA ASN A 193 -2.38 56.81 -31.83
C ASN A 193 -3.71 57.58 -31.93
N GLY A 194 -3.68 58.86 -31.53
CA GLY A 194 -4.82 59.76 -31.53
C GLY A 194 -4.36 61.21 -31.62
N GLU A 195 -3.67 61.56 -32.70
CA GLU A 195 -3.42 62.95 -33.08
C GLU A 195 -4.73 63.54 -33.65
N ALA A 196 -5.31 64.50 -32.92
CA ALA A 196 -6.45 65.30 -33.37
C ALA A 196 -5.91 66.58 -34.03
N PRO A 197 -6.41 66.99 -35.21
CA PRO A 197 -5.99 68.22 -35.85
C PRO A 197 -6.75 69.43 -35.28
N GLU A 198 -6.05 70.54 -35.05
CA GLU A 198 -6.58 71.90 -35.14
C GLU A 198 -6.14 72.53 -36.47
#